data_AF-R2SHG3-F1
#
_entry.id   AF-R2SHG3-F1
#
_cell.length_a   1.000
_cell.length_b   1.000
_cell.length_c   1.000
_cell.angle_alpha   90.00
_cell.angle_beta   90.00
_cell.angle_gamma   90.00
#
_symmetry.space_group_name_H-M   'P 1'
#
loop_
_entity.id
_entity.type
_entity.pdbx_description
1 polymer ?
#
loop_
_entity_poly.entity_id
_entity_poly.type
_entity_poly.pdbx_seq_one_letter_code
_entity_poly.pdbx_strand_id
1 'polypeptide(L)'
;MNHQQTIEELAYRSGEQVETCEAVMKAYELYAENHLKKARRNNLEEAAQAVAEETGLAARICENILTQFFDLLAERIPFMKRQGGK
;
A
#
# COMPACT_ATOMS: atom_id res chain seq x y z
N MET A 1 -12.63 -8.92 -2.56
CA MET A 1 -12.04 -8.89 -3.93
C MET A 1 -10.90 -9.91 -3.99
N ASN A 2 -10.69 -10.63 -5.10
CA ASN A 2 -9.53 -11.53 -5.26
C ASN A 2 -8.26 -10.68 -5.47
N HIS A 3 -7.67 -10.18 -4.38
CA HIS A 3 -6.45 -9.36 -4.40
C HIS A 3 -5.16 -10.18 -4.54
N GLN A 4 -5.27 -11.50 -4.70
CA GLN A 4 -4.15 -12.43 -4.67
C GLN A 4 -3.03 -12.05 -5.66
N GLN A 5 -3.38 -11.72 -6.92
CA GLN A 5 -2.39 -11.27 -7.91
C GLN A 5 -1.65 -9.98 -7.51
N THR A 6 -2.36 -9.04 -6.88
CA THR A 6 -1.73 -7.79 -6.41
C THR A 6 -0.82 -8.06 -5.22
N ILE A 7 -1.20 -8.97 -4.31
CA ILE A 7 -0.39 -9.35 -3.15
C ILE A 7 0.87 -10.11 -3.59
N GLU A 8 0.76 -11.01 -4.56
CA GLU A 8 1.91 -11.72 -5.14
C GLU A 8 2.88 -10.76 -5.84
N GLU A 9 2.36 -9.79 -6.59
CA GLU A 9 3.16 -8.75 -7.24
C GLU A 9 3.84 -7.82 -6.21
N LEU A 10 3.15 -7.51 -5.11
CA LEU A 10 3.72 -6.76 -3.98
C LEU A 10 4.83 -7.53 -3.28
N ALA A 11 4.63 -8.82 -3.01
CA ALA A 11 5.65 -9.68 -2.41
C ALA A 11 6.90 -9.72 -3.29
N TYR A 12 6.73 -9.89 -4.61
CA TYR A 12 7.82 -9.86 -5.57
C TYR A 12 8.58 -8.53 -5.57
N ARG A 13 7.86 -7.39 -5.56
CA ARG A 13 8.48 -6.05 -5.61
C ARG A 13 9.12 -5.61 -4.30
N SER A 14 8.51 -5.96 -3.17
CA SER A 14 9.00 -5.59 -1.84
C SER A 14 10.11 -6.50 -1.34
N GLY A 15 10.21 -7.72 -1.90
CA GLY A 15 11.10 -8.77 -1.41
C GLY A 15 10.57 -9.50 -0.18
N GLU A 16 9.32 -9.21 0.23
CA GLU A 16 8.69 -9.78 1.41
C GLU A 16 7.85 -11.01 1.06
N GLN A 17 7.41 -11.75 2.08
CA GLN A 17 6.57 -12.92 1.89
C GLN A 17 5.13 -12.50 1.53
N VAL A 18 4.44 -13.35 0.75
CA VAL A 18 3.03 -13.15 0.37
C VAL A 18 2.14 -13.00 1.60
N GLU A 19 2.37 -13.81 2.65
CA GLU A 19 1.61 -13.74 3.90
C GLU A 19 1.82 -12.39 4.62
N THR A 20 3.05 -11.88 4.66
CA THR A 20 3.39 -10.56 5.20
C THR A 20 2.70 -9.45 4.44
N CYS A 21 2.73 -9.51 3.10
CA CYS A 21 2.05 -8.54 2.25
C CYS A 21 0.52 -8.60 2.45
N GLU A 22 -0.06 -9.80 2.59
CA GLU A 22 -1.49 -9.94 2.85
C GLU A 22 -1.89 -9.32 4.20
N ALA A 23 -1.11 -9.57 5.26
CA ALA A 23 -1.36 -9.00 6.58
C ALA A 23 -1.30 -7.47 6.56
N VAL A 24 -0.26 -6.91 5.93
CA VAL A 24 -0.10 -5.45 5.77
C VAL A 24 -1.23 -4.85 4.95
N MET A 25 -1.63 -5.50 3.85
CA MET A 25 -2.72 -5.00 3.01
C MET A 25 -4.07 -5.02 3.73
N LYS A 26 -4.38 -6.08 4.49
CA LYS A 26 -5.61 -6.15 5.30
C LYS A 26 -5.67 -5.05 6.35
N ALA A 27 -4.58 -4.84 7.09
CA ALA A 27 -4.50 -3.80 8.10
C ALA A 27 -4.57 -2.39 7.48
N TYR A 28 -3.95 -2.21 6.32
CA TYR A 28 -4.05 -0.98 5.56
C TYR A 28 -5.47 -0.71 5.05
N GLU A 29 -6.18 -1.73 4.56
CA GLU A 29 -7.59 -1.61 4.15
C GLU A 29 -8.46 -1.14 5.32
N LEU A 30 -8.31 -1.73 6.50
CA LEU A 30 -9.02 -1.32 7.72
C LEU A 30 -8.69 0.12 8.13
N TYR A 31 -7.41 0.50 8.09
CA TYR A 31 -6.99 1.88 8.34
C TYR A 31 -7.60 2.85 7.31
N ALA A 32 -7.60 2.47 6.03
CA ALA A 32 -8.11 3.29 4.94
C ALA A 32 -9.63 3.46 4.99
N GLU A 33 -10.38 2.45 5.39
CA GLU A 33 -11.83 2.53 5.59
C GLU A 33 -12.17 3.56 6.68
N ASN A 34 -11.42 3.57 7.78
CA ASN A 34 -11.60 4.53 8.88
C ASN A 34 -11.04 5.93 8.57
N HIS A 35 -10.02 6.01 7.69
CA HIS A 35 -9.27 7.23 7.42
C HIS A 35 -9.03 7.51 5.93
N LEU A 36 -10.10 7.47 5.11
CA LEU A 36 -10.05 7.66 3.65
C LEU A 36 -9.28 8.91 3.17
N LYS A 37 -9.29 10.01 3.94
CA LYS A 37 -8.55 11.23 3.59
C LYS A 37 -7.05 11.14 3.91
N LYS A 38 -6.67 10.29 4.87
CA LYS A 38 -5.29 10.10 5.34
C LYS A 38 -4.58 8.93 4.66
N ALA A 39 -5.32 7.94 4.13
CA ALA A 39 -4.80 6.83 3.32
C ALA A 39 -4.32 7.25 1.92
N ARG A 40 -3.41 8.22 1.88
CA ARG A 40 -2.74 8.74 0.68
C ARG A 40 -1.25 8.60 0.85
N ARG A 41 -0.51 8.53 -0.26
CA ARG A 41 0.96 8.50 -0.29
C ARG A 41 1.62 9.62 0.54
N ASN A 42 0.96 10.77 0.71
CA ASN A 42 1.46 11.87 1.55
C ASN A 42 1.48 11.59 3.05
N ASN A 43 0.69 10.65 3.56
CA ASN A 43 0.72 10.23 4.97
C ASN A 43 1.13 8.75 5.09
N LEU A 44 2.00 8.31 4.18
CA LEU A 44 2.47 6.94 4.11
C LEU A 44 3.18 6.51 5.40
N GLU A 45 3.93 7.41 6.04
CA GLU A 45 4.59 7.16 7.32
C GLU A 45 3.56 6.92 8.44
N GLU A 46 2.53 7.77 8.55
CA GLU A 46 1.46 7.62 9.55
C GLU A 46 0.65 6.33 9.32
N ALA A 47 0.36 6.00 8.06
CA ALA A 47 -0.33 4.77 7.70
C ALA A 47 0.54 3.52 7.97
N ALA A 48 1.84 3.56 7.63
CA ALA A 48 2.76 2.47 7.87
C ALA A 48 2.94 2.20 9.36
N GLN A 49 2.96 3.25 10.18
CA GLN A 49 3.06 3.14 11.63
C GLN A 49 1.79 2.52 12.22
N ALA A 50 0.60 2.97 11.82
CA ALA A 50 -0.65 2.38 12.26
C ALA A 50 -0.77 0.89 11.87
N VAL A 51 -0.36 0.56 10.64
CA VAL A 51 -0.36 -0.83 10.16
C VAL A 51 0.67 -1.68 10.89
N ALA A 52 1.83 -1.13 11.22
CA ALA A 52 2.86 -1.82 12.01
C ALA A 52 2.38 -2.12 13.43
N GLU A 53 1.67 -1.20 14.06
CA GLU A 53 1.05 -1.43 15.38
C GLU A 53 0.00 -2.54 15.34
N GLU A 54 -0.79 -2.62 14.27
CA GLU A 54 -1.82 -3.65 14.12
C GLU A 54 -1.25 -5.04 13.75
N THR A 55 -0.23 -5.08 12.90
CA THR A 55 0.38 -6.34 12.40
C THR A 55 1.52 -6.85 13.28
N GLY A 56 2.07 -6.02 14.16
CA GLY A 56 3.28 -6.33 14.94
C GLY A 56 4.57 -6.36 14.11
N LEU A 57 4.52 -5.90 12.85
CA LEU A 57 5.67 -5.83 11.96
C LEU A 57 6.47 -4.54 12.20
N ALA A 58 7.70 -4.50 11.69
CA ALA A 58 8.48 -3.26 11.71
C ALA A 58 7.85 -2.23 10.76
N ALA A 59 7.69 -0.99 11.23
CA ALA A 59 7.15 0.12 10.43
C ALA A 59 7.85 0.29 9.08
N ARG A 60 9.17 0.05 9.02
CA ARG A 60 9.95 0.08 7.78
C ARG A 60 9.52 -0.97 6.74
N ILE A 61 9.10 -2.16 7.20
CA ILE A 61 8.59 -3.22 6.31
C ILE A 61 7.23 -2.80 5.76
N CYS A 62 6.34 -2.32 6.63
CA CYS A 62 5.02 -1.81 6.24
C CYS A 62 5.14 -0.63 5.25
N GLU A 63 6.06 0.30 5.52
CA GLU A 63 6.36 1.46 4.66
C GLU A 63 6.80 1.02 3.26
N ASN A 64 7.71 0.04 3.17
CA ASN A 64 8.19 -0.49 1.90
C ASN A 64 7.04 -1.12 1.09
N ILE A 65 6.26 -2.01 1.70
CA ILE A 65 5.12 -2.69 1.05
C ILE A 65 4.09 -1.65 0.58
N LEU A 66 3.72 -0.69 1.43
CA LEU A 66 2.76 0.35 1.07
C LEU A 66 3.29 1.25 -0.06
N THR A 67 4.60 1.56 -0.06
CA THR A 67 5.21 2.34 -1.14
C THR A 67 5.09 1.60 -2.47
N GLN A 68 5.43 0.30 -2.51
CA GLN A 68 5.27 -0.52 -3.70
C GLN A 68 3.80 -0.61 -4.15
N PHE A 69 2.86 -0.63 -3.21
CA PHE A 69 1.43 -0.60 -3.50
C PHE A 69 1.00 0.70 -4.16
N PHE A 70 1.41 1.85 -3.64
CA PHE A 70 1.10 3.14 -4.27
C PHE A 70 1.76 3.30 -5.64
N ASP A 71 2.97 2.79 -5.84
CA ASP A 71 3.61 2.78 -7.17
C ASP A 71 2.86 1.86 -8.15
N LEU A 72 2.44 0.67 -7.72
CA LEU A 72 1.57 -0.20 -8.51
C LEU A 72 0.25 0.46 -8.89
N LEU A 73 -0.39 1.18 -7.96
CA LEU A 73 -1.60 1.95 -8.24
C LEU A 73 -1.32 3.08 -9.24
N ALA A 74 -0.18 3.76 -9.13
CA ALA A 74 0.20 4.81 -10.07
C ALA A 74 0.46 4.27 -11.48
N GLU A 75 1.04 3.07 -11.60
CA GLU A 75 1.24 2.37 -12.88
C GLU A 75 -0.08 1.89 -13.49
N ARG A 76 -1.00 1.36 -12.66
CA ARG A 76 -2.31 0.86 -13.11
C ARG A 76 -3.32 1.98 -13.40
N ILE A 77 -3.12 3.18 -12.87
CA ILE A 77 -3.94 4.37 -13.14
C ILE A 77 -3.13 5.37 -14.00
N PRO A 78 -2.93 5.12 -15.31
CA PRO A 78 -2.19 6.06 -16.17
C PRO A 78 -2.94 7.37 -16.50
N PHE A 79 -4.05 7.70 -15.83
CA PHE A 79 -5.08 8.60 -16.39
C PHE A 79 -5.21 10.03 -15.83
N MET A 80 -4.22 10.57 -15.11
CA MET A 80 -4.27 11.99 -14.67
C MET A 80 -3.02 12.83 -14.96
N LYS A 81 -2.14 12.41 -15.88
CA LYS A 81 -0.99 13.24 -16.30
C LYS A 81 -0.96 13.76 -17.73
N ARG A 82 -2.06 13.68 -18.50
CA ARG A 82 -2.16 14.34 -19.81
C ARG A 82 -3.54 14.93 -20.13
N GLN A 83 -3.98 15.92 -19.36
CA GLN A 83 -4.89 16.97 -19.84
C GLN A 83 -4.48 18.29 -19.15
N GLY A 84 -3.58 19.03 -19.79
CA GLY A 84 -3.10 20.32 -19.25
C GLY A 84 -1.91 20.90 -19.99
N GLY A 85 -1.79 20.67 -21.30
CA GLY A 85 -0.65 21.14 -22.06
C GLY A 85 -0.83 20.99 -23.56
N LYS A 86 -1.70 21.79 -24.15
CA LYS A 86 -1.48 22.36 -25.47
C LYS A 86 -2.22 23.68 -25.60
#